data_AF-C4K8Y7-F1
#
_entry.id   AF-C4K8Y7-F1
#
_cell.length_a   1.000
_cell.length_b   1.000
_cell.length_c   1.000
_cell.angle_alpha   90.00
_cell.angle_beta   90.00
_cell.angle_gamma   90.00
#
_symmetry.space_group_name_H-M   'P 1'
#
loop_
_entity.id
_entity.type
_entity.pdbx_description
1 polymer ?
#
loop_
_entity_poly.entity_id
_entity_poly.type
_entity_poly.pdbx_seq_one_letter_code
_entity_poly.pdbx_strand_id
1 'polypeptide(L)'
;MEYFLVINNGIWYYPIILFFISKSFAKEIDIKVPTSIQSHIHFNESDLLEIKKYQKMAYEVVLNMPNIIEMASSYIKKNIKKKFNIDINPNKTYLNRFKSASNNHDTITGWEHCGDLTKSETLTQTVLTNFSAFNHENPDFLDDYVGVYKEGAGAQCYDHRNEVRIRPSELMNLLWDINFSKIYETALTDYWTKYENQYRIVAKANFIARLVKQYSTNDLSEEGYHLSLKLVDNLAYKYQPNTDYFVPLSISDLTYDNFSNHQYDIFPFKIKDYISTDILIIINKNKTKYILYIPNNIIELQKKSKKKL
;
A
#
# COMPACT_ATOMS: atom_id res chain seq x y z
N MET A 1 5.01 5.06 41.08
CA MET A 1 3.54 4.94 41.18
C MET A 1 3.07 4.58 39.78
N GLU A 2 3.28 3.32 39.40
CA GLU A 2 2.92 2.78 38.09
C GLU A 2 1.59 2.05 38.27
N TYR A 3 0.57 2.45 37.50
CA TYR A 3 -0.72 1.80 37.51
C TYR A 3 -0.62 0.44 36.80
N PHE A 4 -0.38 -0.60 37.58
CA PHE A 4 -0.63 -1.98 37.16
C PHE A 4 -2.15 -2.20 37.06
N LEU A 5 -2.68 -2.14 35.84
CA LEU A 5 -3.97 -2.75 35.53
C LEU A 5 -3.74 -4.27 35.49
N VAL A 6 -4.04 -4.93 36.62
CA VAL A 6 -4.22 -6.39 36.67
C VAL A 6 -5.50 -6.69 35.89
N ILE A 7 -5.36 -6.91 34.59
CA ILE A 7 -6.42 -7.46 33.75
C ILE A 7 -6.38 -8.98 33.96
N ASN A 8 -7.17 -9.46 34.92
CA ASN A 8 -7.65 -10.85 34.91
C ASN A 8 -8.41 -11.01 33.58
N ASN A 9 -7.84 -11.77 32.63
CA ASN A 9 -8.49 -12.48 31.49
C ASN A 9 -7.40 -12.80 30.43
N GLY A 10 -6.72 -13.93 30.61
CA GLY A 10 -5.51 -14.36 29.87
C GLY A 10 -5.66 -14.72 28.39
N ILE A 11 -6.66 -14.22 27.65
CA ILE A 11 -7.05 -14.77 26.33
C ILE A 11 -6.93 -13.75 25.18
N TRP A 12 -6.80 -12.45 25.50
CA TRP A 12 -6.77 -11.38 24.49
C TRP A 12 -5.41 -11.16 23.82
N TYR A 13 -4.36 -11.86 24.24
CA TYR A 13 -2.99 -11.55 23.81
C TYR A 13 -2.64 -12.07 22.42
N TYR A 14 -3.20 -13.19 21.94
CA TYR A 14 -2.81 -13.78 20.65
C TYR A 14 -3.17 -12.91 19.43
N PRO A 15 -4.37 -12.33 19.34
CA PRO A 15 -4.70 -11.39 18.27
C PRO A 15 -3.91 -10.08 18.43
N ILE A 16 -3.58 -9.67 19.67
CA ILE A 16 -2.67 -8.55 19.95
C ILE A 16 -1.23 -8.87 19.47
N ILE A 17 -0.77 -10.12 19.59
CA ILE A 17 0.54 -10.57 19.07
C ILE A 17 0.52 -10.54 17.54
N LEU A 18 -0.52 -11.09 16.89
CA LEU A 18 -0.71 -10.95 15.43
C LEU A 18 -0.75 -9.48 15.00
N PHE A 19 -1.35 -8.60 15.81
CA PHE A 19 -1.34 -7.16 15.60
C PHE A 19 0.08 -6.56 15.69
N PHE A 20 0.87 -6.88 16.72
CA PHE A 20 2.24 -6.39 16.86
C PHE A 20 3.16 -6.95 15.77
N ILE A 21 2.95 -8.19 15.38
CA ILE A 21 3.58 -8.80 14.21
C ILE A 21 3.21 -8.00 12.94
N SER A 22 1.93 -7.68 12.71
CA SER A 22 1.42 -6.80 11.63
C SER A 22 1.95 -5.37 11.67
N LYS A 23 2.30 -4.86 12.85
CA LYS A 23 2.90 -3.53 13.04
C LYS A 23 4.41 -3.54 12.81
N SER A 24 5.07 -4.68 13.09
CA SER A 24 6.50 -4.92 12.83
C SER A 24 6.77 -5.36 11.38
N PHE A 25 5.72 -5.65 10.61
CA PHE A 25 5.79 -6.16 9.23
C PHE A 25 6.54 -5.27 8.22
N ALA A 26 6.94 -4.06 8.61
CA ALA A 26 7.69 -3.14 7.75
C ALA A 26 9.06 -2.70 8.31
N LYS A 27 9.44 -3.06 9.55
CA LYS A 27 10.74 -2.64 10.12
C LYS A 27 11.26 -3.70 11.10
N GLU A 28 12.41 -4.28 10.74
CA GLU A 28 13.34 -5.03 11.59
C GLU A 28 12.86 -6.44 12.04
N ILE A 29 13.43 -7.47 11.38
CA ILE A 29 13.29 -8.87 11.81
C ILE A 29 14.46 -9.20 12.74
N ASP A 30 14.32 -8.83 14.00
CA ASP A 30 14.67 -9.66 15.16
C ASP A 30 13.64 -9.39 16.26
N ILE A 31 12.47 -10.02 16.12
CA ILE A 31 11.32 -9.77 17.00
C ILE A 31 11.44 -10.69 18.22
N LYS A 32 11.99 -10.17 19.31
CA LYS A 32 11.77 -10.75 20.65
C LYS A 32 10.33 -10.45 21.08
N VAL A 33 9.53 -11.50 21.22
CA VAL A 33 8.20 -11.42 21.86
C VAL A 33 8.38 -10.76 23.25
N PRO A 34 7.62 -9.71 23.61
CA PRO A 34 7.76 -9.05 24.90
C PRO A 34 7.66 -10.03 26.06
N THR A 35 8.65 -10.02 26.97
CA THR A 35 8.79 -10.99 28.06
C THR A 35 7.59 -11.00 29.03
N SER A 36 6.86 -9.87 29.12
CA SER A 36 5.64 -9.74 29.91
C SER A 36 4.44 -10.55 29.40
N ILE A 37 4.46 -10.99 28.14
CA ILE A 37 3.39 -11.81 27.53
C ILE A 37 3.69 -13.32 27.68
N GLN A 38 4.97 -13.69 27.82
CA GLN A 38 5.41 -15.10 27.89
C GLN A 38 5.01 -15.80 29.19
N SER A 39 4.85 -15.09 30.31
CA SER A 39 4.64 -15.71 31.63
C SER A 39 3.21 -16.22 31.88
N HIS A 40 2.23 -15.86 31.04
CA HIS A 40 0.80 -16.14 31.29
C HIS A 40 0.13 -16.97 30.20
N ILE A 41 0.85 -17.34 29.12
CA ILE A 41 0.32 -18.12 28.00
C ILE A 41 1.34 -19.16 27.58
N HIS A 42 1.01 -20.43 27.77
CA HIS A 42 1.79 -21.53 27.20
C HIS A 42 1.38 -21.76 25.75
N PHE A 43 2.15 -21.20 24.81
CA PHE A 43 2.06 -21.60 23.41
C PHE A 43 2.68 -22.98 23.24
N ASN A 44 1.93 -23.91 22.67
CA ASN A 44 2.51 -25.17 22.25
C ASN A 44 3.31 -24.98 20.94
N GLU A 45 4.07 -25.99 20.54
CA GLU A 45 4.88 -25.92 19.30
C GLU A 45 4.03 -25.71 18.04
N SER A 46 2.82 -26.26 18.00
CA SER A 46 1.90 -26.09 16.87
C SER A 46 1.43 -24.64 16.74
N ASP A 47 1.14 -23.96 17.84
CA ASP A 47 0.72 -22.55 17.84
C ASP A 47 1.84 -21.64 17.32
N LEU A 48 3.07 -21.87 17.78
CA LEU A 48 4.25 -21.14 17.31
C LEU A 48 4.51 -21.38 15.81
N LEU A 49 4.22 -22.58 15.32
CA LEU A 49 4.33 -22.91 13.91
C LEU A 49 3.29 -22.15 13.06
N GLU A 50 2.03 -22.08 13.49
CA GLU A 50 0.99 -21.31 12.80
C GLU A 50 1.33 -19.80 12.76
N ILE A 51 1.83 -19.23 13.87
CA ILE A 51 2.31 -17.84 13.89
C ILE A 51 3.39 -17.62 12.84
N LYS A 52 4.39 -18.52 12.74
CA LYS A 52 5.48 -18.41 11.76
C LYS A 52 4.98 -18.51 10.32
N LYS A 53 4.01 -19.39 10.05
CA LYS A 53 3.39 -19.51 8.71
C LYS A 53 2.66 -18.22 8.33
N TYR A 54 1.87 -17.67 9.26
CA TYR A 54 1.18 -16.39 9.05
C TYR A 54 2.17 -15.25 8.78
N GLN A 55 3.24 -15.17 9.59
CA GLN A 55 4.30 -14.19 9.39
C GLN A 55 4.91 -14.30 7.99
N LYS A 56 5.34 -15.50 7.60
CA LYS A 56 5.89 -15.70 6.26
C LYS A 56 4.91 -15.26 5.17
N MET A 57 3.62 -15.60 5.30
CA MET A 57 2.58 -15.22 4.35
C MET A 57 2.39 -13.70 4.24
N ALA A 58 2.26 -13.01 5.37
CA ALA A 58 2.14 -11.54 5.39
C ALA A 58 3.39 -10.86 4.83
N TYR A 59 4.58 -11.43 5.06
CA TYR A 59 5.83 -10.94 4.49
C TYR A 59 5.80 -11.03 2.96
N GLU A 60 5.44 -12.20 2.45
CA GLU A 60 5.41 -12.47 1.01
C GLU A 60 4.39 -11.56 0.30
N VAL A 61 3.22 -11.34 0.88
CA VAL A 61 2.20 -10.41 0.35
C VAL A 61 2.77 -8.99 0.21
N VAL A 62 3.40 -8.45 1.25
CA VAL A 62 3.95 -7.08 1.21
C VAL A 62 5.16 -6.98 0.29
N LEU A 63 6.13 -7.90 0.42
CA LEU A 63 7.39 -7.87 -0.32
C LEU A 63 7.17 -7.99 -1.82
N ASN A 64 6.20 -8.80 -2.25
CA ASN A 64 5.99 -9.08 -3.67
C ASN A 64 5.00 -8.11 -4.34
N MET A 65 4.41 -7.17 -3.60
CA MET A 65 3.57 -6.14 -4.20
C MET A 65 4.39 -5.33 -5.22
N PRO A 66 3.94 -5.18 -6.47
CA PRO A 66 4.66 -4.42 -7.48
C PRO A 66 4.94 -2.98 -7.03
N ASN A 67 6.21 -2.59 -6.96
CA ASN A 67 6.60 -1.22 -6.64
C ASN A 67 6.71 -0.40 -7.94
N ILE A 68 5.71 0.45 -8.18
CA ILE A 68 5.62 1.25 -9.42
C ILE A 68 6.85 2.13 -9.67
N ILE A 69 7.47 2.68 -8.63
CA ILE A 69 8.63 3.58 -8.75
C ILE A 69 9.88 2.79 -9.15
N GLU A 70 10.13 1.66 -8.47
CA GLU A 70 11.27 0.79 -8.78
C GLU A 70 11.15 0.16 -10.18
N MET A 71 9.93 -0.24 -10.56
CA MET A 71 9.64 -0.72 -11.90
C MET A 71 9.92 0.36 -12.94
N ALA A 72 9.34 1.57 -12.79
CA ALA A 72 9.57 2.67 -13.72
C ALA A 72 11.06 2.95 -13.92
N SER A 73 11.82 3.07 -12.81
CA SER A 73 13.27 3.27 -12.82
C SER A 73 14.00 2.11 -13.54
N SER A 74 13.69 0.86 -13.21
CA SER A 74 14.36 -0.30 -13.78
C SER A 74 14.10 -0.44 -15.28
N TYR A 75 12.85 -0.23 -15.71
CA TYR A 75 12.47 -0.32 -17.11
C TYR A 75 13.09 0.79 -17.95
N ILE A 76 13.08 2.05 -17.49
CA ILE A 76 13.68 3.14 -18.27
C ILE A 76 15.20 2.99 -18.37
N LYS A 77 15.87 2.58 -17.28
CA LYS A 77 17.32 2.27 -17.30
C LYS A 77 17.64 1.20 -18.34
N LYS A 78 16.93 0.07 -18.28
CA LYS A 78 17.14 -1.06 -19.21
C LYS A 78 16.92 -0.65 -20.66
N ASN A 79 15.86 0.10 -20.94
CA ASN A 79 15.51 0.48 -22.31
C ASN A 79 16.43 1.58 -22.87
N ILE A 80 16.86 2.55 -22.06
CA ILE A 80 17.88 3.53 -22.47
C ILE A 80 19.20 2.84 -22.76
N LYS A 81 19.65 1.92 -21.90
CA LYS A 81 20.87 1.14 -22.15
C LYS A 81 20.76 0.32 -23.43
N LYS A 82 19.60 -0.29 -23.70
CA LYS A 82 19.37 -1.08 -24.91
C LYS A 82 19.35 -0.22 -26.19
N LYS A 83 18.65 0.92 -26.18
CA LYS A 83 18.43 1.76 -27.38
C LYS A 83 19.61 2.67 -27.68
N PHE A 84 20.20 3.29 -26.65
CA PHE A 84 21.22 4.33 -26.81
C PHE A 84 22.62 3.88 -26.37
N ASN A 85 22.77 2.69 -25.80
CA ASN A 85 24.02 2.20 -25.18
C ASN A 85 24.54 3.08 -24.02
N ILE A 86 23.69 3.95 -23.46
CA ILE A 86 24.03 4.83 -22.34
C ILE A 86 23.61 4.17 -21.03
N ASP A 87 24.51 4.11 -20.04
CA ASP A 87 24.13 3.75 -18.67
C ASP A 87 23.79 5.01 -17.87
N ILE A 88 22.69 4.95 -17.13
CA ILE A 88 22.17 6.07 -16.35
C ILE A 88 21.71 5.61 -14.97
N ASN A 89 21.57 6.57 -14.06
CA ASN A 89 20.74 6.42 -12.88
C ASN A 89 19.45 7.23 -13.09
N PRO A 90 18.30 6.60 -13.38
CA PRO A 90 17.05 7.32 -13.67
C PRO A 90 16.55 8.23 -12.55
N ASN A 91 16.97 8.00 -11.31
CA ASN A 91 16.64 8.85 -10.16
C ASN A 91 17.61 10.04 -9.99
N LYS A 92 18.67 10.11 -10.81
CA LYS A 92 19.68 11.18 -10.85
C LYS A 92 19.99 11.60 -12.29
N THR A 93 19.04 11.39 -13.19
CA THR A 93 19.06 11.87 -14.57
C THR A 93 17.73 12.54 -14.79
N TYR A 94 17.75 13.72 -15.39
CA TYR A 94 16.64 14.66 -15.32
C TYR A 94 16.20 15.04 -16.72
N LEU A 95 14.89 15.09 -16.93
CA LEU A 95 14.27 15.78 -18.05
C LEU A 95 14.00 17.23 -17.60
N ASN A 96 14.77 18.17 -18.13
CA ASN A 96 14.64 19.58 -17.80
C ASN A 96 13.95 20.32 -18.94
N ARG A 97 13.08 21.26 -18.59
CA ARG A 97 12.30 22.07 -19.52
C ARG A 97 12.58 23.55 -19.30
N PHE A 98 12.70 24.31 -20.38
CA PHE A 98 13.14 25.71 -20.35
C PHE A 98 12.18 26.62 -21.12
N LYS A 99 12.26 27.94 -20.90
CA LYS A 99 11.55 28.94 -21.71
C LYS A 99 12.38 29.50 -22.86
N SER A 100 13.69 29.35 -22.80
CA SER A 100 14.66 29.93 -23.72
C SER A 100 15.71 28.90 -24.09
N ALA A 101 16.32 29.08 -25.25
CA ALA A 101 17.34 28.21 -25.81
C ALA A 101 18.37 29.06 -26.54
N SER A 102 19.63 28.66 -26.47
CA SER A 102 20.75 29.29 -27.19
C SER A 102 21.45 28.24 -28.04
N ASN A 103 21.92 28.62 -29.22
CA ASN A 103 22.61 27.69 -30.12
C ASN A 103 23.90 27.18 -29.47
N ASN A 104 24.07 25.85 -29.42
CA ASN A 104 25.33 25.22 -29.07
C ASN A 104 25.51 23.91 -29.86
N HIS A 105 26.41 23.94 -30.83
CA HIS A 105 26.69 22.82 -31.74
C HIS A 105 27.37 21.61 -31.06
N ASP A 106 27.88 21.76 -29.84
CA ASP A 106 28.51 20.66 -29.10
C ASP A 106 27.49 19.74 -28.41
N THR A 107 26.27 20.25 -28.19
CA THR A 107 25.16 19.52 -27.56
C THR A 107 24.49 18.54 -28.53
N ILE A 108 23.80 17.52 -28.00
CA ILE A 108 23.08 16.55 -28.84
C ILE A 108 21.89 17.16 -29.57
N THR A 109 21.21 18.13 -28.95
CA THR A 109 20.01 18.80 -29.50
C THR A 109 20.40 19.93 -30.46
N GLY A 110 21.56 20.56 -30.25
CA GLY A 110 21.95 21.83 -30.88
C GLY A 110 21.67 23.05 -30.00
N TRP A 111 21.14 22.84 -28.80
CA TRP A 111 20.67 23.88 -27.88
C TRP A 111 21.29 23.72 -26.48
N GLU A 112 21.65 24.84 -25.88
CA GLU A 112 21.97 24.97 -24.46
C GLU A 112 20.97 25.88 -23.74
N HIS A 113 20.90 25.73 -22.42
CA HIS A 113 20.00 26.53 -21.58
C HIS A 113 20.73 27.03 -20.33
N CYS A 114 20.88 28.35 -20.21
CA CYS A 114 21.45 29.00 -19.03
C CYS A 114 20.36 29.86 -18.36
N GLY A 115 19.75 29.34 -17.29
CA GLY A 115 18.59 29.95 -16.64
C GLY A 115 17.25 29.44 -17.20
N ASP A 116 16.15 30.09 -16.81
CA ASP A 116 14.79 29.83 -17.31
C ASP A 116 14.26 28.39 -17.18
N LEU A 117 14.79 27.61 -16.24
CA LEU A 117 14.27 26.29 -15.90
C LEU A 117 12.81 26.41 -15.41
N THR A 118 11.90 25.73 -16.09
CA THR A 118 10.47 25.70 -15.74
C THR A 118 10.06 24.44 -15.03
N LYS A 119 10.71 23.33 -15.35
CA LYS A 119 10.41 22.02 -14.77
C LYS A 119 11.67 21.16 -14.82
N SER A 120 11.91 20.44 -13.74
CA SER A 120 12.96 19.42 -13.66
C SER A 120 12.36 18.20 -12.99
N GLU A 121 12.39 17.07 -13.68
CA GLU A 121 11.87 15.79 -13.21
C GLU A 121 12.92 14.72 -13.47
N THR A 122 13.06 13.76 -12.55
CA THR A 122 13.89 12.59 -12.82
C THR A 122 13.28 11.75 -13.94
N LEU A 123 14.07 10.96 -14.66
CA LEU A 123 13.54 10.08 -15.70
C LEU A 123 12.57 9.04 -15.14
N THR A 124 12.73 8.62 -13.88
CA THR A 124 11.72 7.80 -13.19
C THR A 124 10.39 8.52 -13.07
N GLN A 125 10.40 9.80 -12.67
CA GLN A 125 9.18 10.61 -12.60
C GLN A 125 8.57 10.81 -13.99
N THR A 126 9.40 11.08 -15.02
CA THR A 126 8.93 11.26 -16.40
C THR A 126 8.17 10.04 -16.94
N VAL A 127 8.59 8.82 -16.60
CA VAL A 127 7.87 7.59 -16.98
C VAL A 127 6.46 7.56 -16.38
N LEU A 128 6.28 8.09 -15.17
CA LEU A 128 5.02 8.08 -14.43
C LEU A 128 4.10 9.24 -14.81
N THR A 129 4.66 10.40 -15.15
CA THR A 129 3.91 11.60 -15.51
C THR A 129 3.69 11.74 -17.02
N ASN A 130 4.48 11.01 -17.82
CA ASN A 130 4.52 11.04 -19.28
C ASN A 130 4.85 12.43 -19.88
N PHE A 131 5.01 12.47 -21.20
CA PHE A 131 5.03 13.71 -21.99
C PHE A 131 3.60 14.19 -22.26
N SER A 132 3.39 15.50 -22.41
CA SER A 132 2.09 16.07 -22.78
C SER A 132 1.72 15.77 -24.24
N ALA A 133 0.43 15.73 -24.56
CA ALA A 133 -0.08 15.56 -25.92
C ALA A 133 0.53 16.58 -26.90
N PHE A 134 0.64 17.84 -26.49
CA PHE A 134 1.30 18.90 -27.26
C PHE A 134 2.74 18.53 -27.69
N ASN A 135 3.52 17.86 -26.84
CA ASN A 135 4.89 17.45 -27.19
C ASN A 135 4.89 16.33 -28.22
N HIS A 136 3.93 15.40 -28.15
CA HIS A 136 3.79 14.34 -29.14
C HIS A 136 3.45 14.88 -30.53
N GLU A 137 2.66 15.95 -30.59
CA GLU A 137 2.32 16.63 -31.85
C GLU A 137 3.45 17.51 -32.39
N ASN A 138 4.37 17.95 -31.52
CA ASN A 138 5.43 18.92 -31.86
C ASN A 138 6.81 18.43 -31.37
N PRO A 139 7.34 17.32 -31.91
CA PRO A 139 8.60 16.73 -31.45
C PRO A 139 9.82 17.64 -31.71
N ASP A 140 9.82 18.44 -32.78
CA ASP A 140 10.92 19.37 -33.06
C ASP A 140 10.96 20.50 -32.01
N PHE A 141 9.78 21.04 -31.65
CA PHE A 141 9.65 22.03 -30.58
C PHE A 141 10.08 21.47 -29.21
N LEU A 142 9.94 20.15 -29.01
CA LEU A 142 10.39 19.51 -27.78
C LEU A 142 11.92 19.54 -27.66
N ASP A 143 12.66 19.25 -28.74
CA ASP A 143 14.12 19.23 -28.71
C ASP A 143 14.74 20.63 -28.56
N ASP A 144 13.98 21.69 -28.86
CA ASP A 144 14.40 23.08 -28.69
C ASP A 144 14.40 23.53 -27.23
N TYR A 145 13.46 23.08 -26.41
CA TYR A 145 13.21 23.63 -25.06
C TYR A 145 13.33 22.60 -23.95
N VAL A 146 13.72 21.37 -24.29
CA VAL A 146 13.84 20.28 -23.35
C VAL A 146 15.18 19.59 -23.57
N GLY A 147 15.76 19.06 -22.50
CA GLY A 147 16.96 18.25 -22.60
C GLY A 147 17.06 17.24 -21.48
N VAL A 148 17.93 16.24 -21.67
CA VAL A 148 18.22 15.21 -20.67
C VAL A 148 19.58 15.52 -20.04
N TYR A 149 19.63 15.65 -18.72
CA TYR A 149 20.83 16.10 -18.00
C TYR A 149 21.14 15.25 -16.79
N LYS A 150 22.41 15.26 -16.37
CA LYS A 150 22.89 14.67 -15.12
C LYS A 150 22.54 15.54 -13.90
N GLU A 151 22.21 16.80 -14.13
CA GLU A 151 21.86 17.79 -13.11
C GLU A 151 20.38 18.16 -13.18
N GLY A 152 19.73 18.20 -12.02
CA GLY A 152 18.37 18.73 -11.87
C GLY A 152 18.40 20.24 -11.70
N ALA A 153 17.44 20.81 -10.95
CA ALA A 153 17.44 22.25 -10.64
C ALA A 153 18.70 22.69 -9.88
N GLY A 154 19.28 23.83 -10.29
CA GLY A 154 20.39 24.49 -9.58
C GLY A 154 21.70 24.59 -10.36
N ALA A 155 21.81 23.98 -11.55
CA ALA A 155 22.95 24.20 -12.42
C ALA A 155 22.90 25.60 -13.05
N GLN A 156 24.06 26.22 -13.25
CA GLN A 156 24.15 27.54 -13.89
C GLN A 156 23.76 27.46 -15.38
N CYS A 157 24.20 26.40 -16.05
CA CYS A 157 23.91 26.12 -17.46
C CYS A 157 23.70 24.62 -17.66
N TYR A 158 22.89 24.29 -18.65
CA TYR A 158 22.57 22.95 -19.11
C TYR A 158 23.02 22.84 -20.56
N ASP A 159 24.16 22.17 -20.76
CA ASP A 159 24.92 22.14 -22.02
C ASP A 159 25.69 20.81 -22.16
N HIS A 160 26.63 20.73 -23.12
CA HIS A 160 27.39 19.51 -23.41
C HIS A 160 28.16 18.94 -22.21
N ARG A 161 28.45 19.76 -21.18
CA ARG A 161 29.21 19.35 -19.99
C ARG A 161 28.38 18.47 -19.05
N ASN A 162 27.06 18.68 -19.00
CA ASN A 162 26.16 17.96 -18.10
C ASN A 162 25.00 17.24 -18.81
N GLU A 163 24.92 17.29 -20.14
CA GLU A 163 23.93 16.52 -20.88
C GLU A 163 24.13 15.01 -20.74
N VAL A 164 23.02 14.30 -20.91
CA VAL A 164 22.98 12.91 -21.30
C VAL A 164 22.56 12.92 -22.75
N ARG A 165 23.42 12.41 -23.64
CA ARG A 165 23.28 12.52 -25.11
C ARG A 165 22.14 11.66 -25.66
N ILE A 166 20.91 12.04 -25.32
CA ILE A 166 19.63 11.46 -25.75
C ILE A 166 18.75 12.64 -26.12
N ARG A 167 18.23 12.67 -27.34
CA ARG A 167 17.26 13.70 -27.72
C ARG A 167 15.95 13.51 -26.97
N PRO A 168 15.32 14.56 -26.42
CA PRO A 168 14.02 14.47 -25.79
C PRO A 168 12.94 13.79 -26.66
N SER A 169 12.92 14.07 -27.96
CA SER A 169 12.03 13.45 -28.94
C SER A 169 12.23 11.92 -29.02
N GLU A 170 13.48 11.47 -29.05
CA GLU A 170 13.82 10.04 -29.05
C GLU A 170 13.47 9.34 -27.73
N LEU A 171 13.65 10.04 -26.61
CA LEU A 171 13.24 9.57 -25.28
C LEU A 171 11.73 9.47 -25.17
N MET A 172 10.99 10.47 -25.66
CA MET A 172 9.53 10.47 -25.72
C MET A 172 9.01 9.28 -26.53
N ASN A 173 9.57 9.06 -27.72
CA ASN A 173 9.24 7.90 -28.56
C ASN A 173 9.56 6.57 -27.83
N LEU A 174 10.70 6.49 -27.14
CA LEU A 174 11.02 5.31 -26.34
C LEU A 174 9.98 5.05 -25.23
N LEU A 175 9.54 6.08 -24.50
CA LEU A 175 8.52 5.92 -23.46
C LEU A 175 7.17 5.49 -24.03
N TRP A 176 6.80 6.03 -25.20
CA TRP A 176 5.60 5.62 -25.92
C TRP A 176 5.64 4.13 -26.27
N ASP A 177 6.75 3.65 -26.83
CA ASP A 177 6.94 2.25 -27.21
C ASP A 177 6.94 1.29 -26.01
N ILE A 178 7.43 1.73 -24.84
CA ILE A 178 7.48 0.92 -23.62
C ILE A 178 6.07 0.59 -23.10
N ASN A 179 5.11 1.54 -23.22
CA ASN A 179 3.77 1.44 -22.63
C ASN A 179 3.80 0.96 -21.17
N PHE A 180 4.35 1.81 -20.29
CA PHE A 180 4.57 1.45 -18.88
C PHE A 180 3.28 1.09 -18.13
N SER A 181 2.13 1.68 -18.49
CA SER A 181 0.83 1.30 -17.91
C SER A 181 0.55 -0.18 -18.11
N LYS A 182 0.73 -0.69 -19.33
CA LYS A 182 0.47 -2.10 -19.63
C LYS A 182 1.40 -3.03 -18.85
N ILE A 183 2.67 -2.65 -18.74
CA ILE A 183 3.67 -3.40 -17.96
C ILE A 183 3.25 -3.49 -16.48
N TYR A 184 2.84 -2.37 -15.89
CA TYR A 184 2.45 -2.33 -14.49
C TYR A 184 1.12 -3.05 -14.23
N GLU A 185 0.14 -2.94 -15.13
CA GLU A 185 -1.12 -3.70 -15.10
C GLU A 185 -0.89 -5.21 -15.15
N THR A 186 0.03 -5.67 -16.01
CA THR A 186 0.41 -7.09 -16.05
C THR A 186 1.04 -7.53 -14.73
N ALA A 187 1.98 -6.75 -14.18
CA ALA A 187 2.59 -7.07 -12.89
C ALA A 187 1.56 -7.12 -11.74
N LEU A 188 0.58 -6.20 -11.73
CA LEU A 188 -0.53 -6.23 -10.77
C LEU A 188 -1.41 -7.47 -10.96
N THR A 189 -1.73 -7.82 -12.21
CA THR A 189 -2.53 -9.01 -12.53
C THR A 189 -1.84 -10.28 -12.06
N ASP A 190 -0.55 -10.42 -12.34
CA ASP A 190 0.27 -11.57 -11.90
C ASP A 190 0.36 -11.63 -10.37
N TYR A 191 0.56 -10.49 -9.72
CA TYR A 191 0.58 -10.39 -8.27
C TYR A 191 -0.74 -10.86 -7.65
N TRP A 192 -1.88 -10.32 -8.10
CA TRP A 192 -3.18 -10.70 -7.55
C TRP A 192 -3.52 -12.16 -7.84
N THR A 193 -3.22 -12.66 -9.04
CA THR A 193 -3.38 -14.09 -9.39
C THR A 193 -2.64 -15.01 -8.41
N LYS A 194 -1.48 -14.58 -7.92
CA LYS A 194 -0.64 -15.36 -7.01
C LYS A 194 -0.97 -15.17 -5.52
N TYR A 195 -1.33 -13.95 -5.11
CA TYR A 195 -1.38 -13.54 -3.71
C TYR A 195 -2.77 -13.13 -3.20
N GLU A 196 -3.83 -13.16 -4.02
CA GLU A 196 -5.19 -12.75 -3.59
C GLU A 196 -5.64 -13.48 -2.32
N ASN A 197 -5.50 -14.81 -2.28
CA ASN A 197 -5.94 -15.60 -1.14
C ASN A 197 -5.13 -15.28 0.13
N GLN A 198 -3.81 -15.17 -0.02
CA GLN A 198 -2.90 -14.80 1.08
C GLN A 198 -3.23 -13.40 1.59
N TYR A 199 -3.48 -12.44 0.70
CA TYR A 199 -3.90 -11.09 1.06
C TYR A 199 -5.21 -11.11 1.86
N ARG A 200 -6.20 -11.89 1.42
CA ARG A 200 -7.47 -12.08 2.15
C ARG A 200 -7.26 -12.65 3.55
N ILE A 201 -6.43 -13.69 3.68
CA ILE A 201 -6.08 -14.31 4.98
C ILE A 201 -5.42 -13.26 5.91
N VAL A 202 -4.46 -12.50 5.38
CA VAL A 202 -3.77 -11.44 6.13
C VAL A 202 -4.72 -10.34 6.59
N ALA A 203 -5.64 -9.91 5.72
CA ALA A 203 -6.65 -8.90 6.03
C ALA A 203 -7.64 -9.39 7.10
N LYS A 204 -8.17 -10.62 6.99
CA LYS A 204 -9.06 -11.22 8.00
C LYS A 204 -8.36 -11.32 9.36
N ALA A 205 -7.11 -11.77 9.39
CA ALA A 205 -6.32 -11.85 10.61
C ALA A 205 -6.08 -10.46 11.24
N ASN A 206 -5.73 -9.46 10.42
CA ASN A 206 -5.55 -8.08 10.90
C ASN A 206 -6.86 -7.53 11.49
N PHE A 207 -8.00 -7.78 10.84
CA PHE A 207 -9.31 -7.42 11.36
C PHE A 207 -9.58 -8.03 12.74
N ILE A 208 -9.41 -9.34 12.91
CA ILE A 208 -9.62 -10.04 14.19
C ILE A 208 -8.68 -9.48 15.27
N ALA A 209 -7.42 -9.28 14.91
CA ALA A 209 -6.40 -8.68 15.77
C ALA A 209 -6.81 -7.29 16.27
N ARG A 210 -7.40 -6.47 15.40
CA ARG A 210 -7.93 -5.14 15.74
C ARG A 210 -9.19 -5.20 16.58
N LEU A 211 -10.12 -6.08 16.23
CA LEU A 211 -11.36 -6.30 16.94
C LEU A 211 -11.12 -6.64 18.41
N VAL A 212 -10.26 -7.63 18.64
CA VAL A 212 -9.87 -8.06 19.98
C VAL A 212 -9.16 -6.96 20.75
N LYS A 213 -8.22 -6.26 20.10
CA LYS A 213 -7.52 -5.14 20.74
C LYS A 213 -8.47 -4.03 21.18
N GLN A 214 -9.35 -3.58 20.29
CA GLN A 214 -10.26 -2.48 20.59
C GLN A 214 -11.29 -2.85 21.65
N TYR A 215 -11.71 -4.11 21.70
CA TYR A 215 -12.57 -4.59 22.78
C TYR A 215 -11.82 -4.63 24.12
N SER A 216 -10.58 -5.14 24.16
CA SER A 216 -9.81 -5.21 25.41
C SER A 216 -9.39 -3.84 25.96
N THR A 217 -9.32 -2.81 25.12
CA THR A 217 -9.06 -1.42 25.53
C THR A 217 -10.34 -0.61 25.81
N ASN A 218 -11.51 -1.24 25.77
CA ASN A 218 -12.83 -0.59 25.89
C ASN A 218 -13.12 0.49 24.81
N ASP A 219 -12.43 0.44 23.67
CA ASP A 219 -12.73 1.28 22.50
C ASP A 219 -13.94 0.74 21.70
N LEU A 220 -14.40 -0.46 22.02
CA LEU A 220 -15.54 -1.12 21.41
C LEU A 220 -16.43 -1.74 22.49
N SER A 221 -17.75 -1.53 22.42
CA SER A 221 -18.69 -2.18 23.35
C SER A 221 -18.82 -3.68 23.07
N GLU A 222 -19.32 -4.46 24.02
CA GLU A 222 -19.61 -5.90 23.82
C GLU A 222 -20.58 -6.13 22.65
N GLU A 223 -21.65 -5.34 22.54
CA GLU A 223 -22.56 -5.38 21.38
C GLU A 223 -21.82 -5.03 20.08
N GLY A 224 -20.95 -4.01 20.11
CA GLY A 224 -20.14 -3.63 18.96
C GLY A 224 -19.16 -4.72 18.53
N TYR A 225 -18.58 -5.42 19.49
CA TYR A 225 -17.68 -6.56 19.28
C TYR A 225 -18.41 -7.73 18.61
N HIS A 226 -19.55 -8.14 19.17
CA HIS A 226 -20.40 -9.18 18.57
C HIS A 226 -20.90 -8.81 17.19
N LEU A 227 -21.30 -7.56 16.99
CA LEU A 227 -21.74 -7.07 15.68
C LEU A 227 -20.60 -7.10 14.65
N SER A 228 -19.38 -6.77 15.08
CA SER A 228 -18.18 -6.82 14.25
C SER A 228 -17.78 -8.25 13.87
N LEU A 229 -17.97 -9.24 14.76
CA LEU A 229 -17.70 -10.65 14.47
C LEU A 229 -18.48 -11.19 13.25
N LYS A 230 -19.59 -10.56 12.84
CA LYS A 230 -20.30 -10.90 11.60
C LYS A 230 -19.42 -10.82 10.33
N LEU A 231 -18.36 -10.00 10.33
CA LEU A 231 -17.40 -9.94 9.20
C LEU A 231 -16.57 -11.22 9.06
N VAL A 232 -16.51 -12.03 10.11
CA VAL A 232 -15.77 -13.29 10.21
C VAL A 232 -16.63 -14.33 10.90
N ASP A 233 -17.91 -14.43 10.52
CA ASP A 233 -18.94 -15.20 11.23
C ASP A 233 -18.56 -16.68 11.43
N ASN A 234 -17.84 -17.27 10.47
CA ASN A 234 -17.28 -18.62 10.58
C ASN A 234 -16.30 -18.79 11.75
N LEU A 235 -15.82 -17.71 12.35
CA LEU A 235 -14.88 -17.66 13.47
C LEU A 235 -15.52 -17.13 14.76
N ALA A 236 -16.78 -16.68 14.73
CA ALA A 236 -17.44 -16.07 15.89
C ALA A 236 -17.44 -17.00 17.12
N TYR A 237 -17.53 -18.32 16.93
CA TYR A 237 -17.49 -19.30 18.01
C TYR A 237 -16.13 -19.36 18.74
N LYS A 238 -15.02 -19.05 18.06
CA LYS A 238 -13.67 -19.01 18.65
C LYS A 238 -13.40 -17.74 19.47
N TYR A 239 -14.23 -16.72 19.27
CA TYR A 239 -14.01 -15.36 19.77
C TYR A 239 -15.15 -14.88 20.66
N GLN A 240 -15.89 -15.78 21.30
CA GLN A 240 -16.92 -15.40 22.27
C GLN A 240 -16.29 -14.61 23.42
N PRO A 241 -16.86 -13.46 23.84
CA PRO A 241 -16.41 -12.78 25.04
C PRO A 241 -16.58 -13.69 26.25
N ASN A 242 -15.68 -13.55 27.23
CA ASN A 242 -15.82 -14.16 28.56
C ASN A 242 -15.79 -15.70 28.60
N THR A 243 -15.26 -16.37 27.58
CA THR A 243 -14.92 -17.80 27.66
C THR A 243 -13.45 -17.97 28.03
N ASP A 244 -13.15 -18.88 28.96
CA ASP A 244 -11.78 -19.27 29.30
C ASP A 244 -11.11 -20.14 28.20
N TYR A 245 -11.83 -20.39 27.10
CA TYR A 245 -11.43 -21.32 26.06
C TYR A 245 -10.74 -20.60 24.90
N PHE A 246 -9.41 -20.68 24.88
CA PHE A 246 -8.58 -20.19 23.78
C PHE A 246 -8.53 -21.22 22.64
N VAL A 247 -8.91 -20.80 21.43
CA VAL A 247 -8.67 -21.58 20.20
C VAL A 247 -7.71 -20.80 19.30
N PRO A 248 -6.47 -21.30 19.10
CA PRO A 248 -5.53 -20.69 18.18
C PRO A 248 -6.14 -20.52 16.79
N LEU A 249 -5.91 -19.35 16.18
CA LEU A 249 -6.31 -19.08 14.81
C LEU A 249 -5.34 -19.80 13.87
N SER A 250 -5.81 -20.83 13.17
CA SER A 250 -5.04 -21.49 12.12
C SER A 250 -5.23 -20.76 10.79
N ILE A 251 -4.30 -20.95 9.85
CA ILE A 251 -4.49 -20.45 8.48
C ILE A 251 -5.77 -21.04 7.87
N SER A 252 -6.05 -22.32 8.10
CA SER A 252 -7.25 -22.99 7.58
C SER A 252 -8.55 -22.31 8.00
N ASP A 253 -8.61 -21.77 9.22
CA ASP A 253 -9.77 -21.01 9.72
C ASP A 253 -10.02 -19.74 8.90
N LEU A 254 -8.94 -19.07 8.47
CA LEU A 254 -8.98 -17.83 7.71
C LEU A 254 -9.25 -18.06 6.21
N THR A 255 -8.92 -19.24 5.70
CA THR A 255 -9.14 -19.61 4.30
C THR A 255 -10.60 -19.90 3.99
N TYR A 256 -11.43 -20.23 4.99
CA TYR A 256 -12.84 -20.55 4.75
C TYR A 256 -13.60 -19.35 4.17
N ASP A 257 -14.24 -19.58 3.03
CA ASP A 257 -15.13 -18.64 2.33
C ASP A 257 -16.59 -19.05 2.56
N ASN A 258 -17.03 -19.10 3.82
CA ASN A 258 -18.44 -19.25 4.14
C ASN A 258 -18.92 -17.98 4.83
N PHE A 259 -19.42 -17.03 4.05
CA PHE A 259 -20.39 -16.07 4.55
C PHE A 259 -21.71 -16.82 4.72
N SER A 260 -21.97 -17.31 5.94
CA SER A 260 -23.33 -17.65 6.36
C SER A 260 -24.22 -16.44 6.02
N ASN A 261 -25.44 -16.70 5.52
CA ASN A 261 -26.40 -15.80 4.86
C ASN A 261 -26.79 -14.50 5.63
N HIS A 262 -25.83 -13.72 6.12
CA HIS A 262 -25.94 -12.42 6.79
C HIS A 262 -26.06 -11.28 5.76
N GLN A 263 -26.50 -11.61 4.55
CA GLN A 263 -26.55 -10.77 3.35
C GLN A 263 -27.33 -9.45 3.53
N TYR A 264 -28.04 -9.29 4.66
CA TYR A 264 -28.92 -8.16 4.92
C TYR A 264 -28.33 -7.05 5.80
N ASP A 265 -27.14 -7.26 6.40
CA ASP A 265 -26.60 -6.34 7.41
C ASP A 265 -25.19 -5.79 7.11
N ILE A 266 -24.46 -6.31 6.11
CA ILE A 266 -23.10 -5.87 5.75
C ILE A 266 -23.10 -5.27 4.35
N PHE A 267 -22.60 -4.04 4.22
CA PHE A 267 -22.56 -3.31 2.95
C PHE A 267 -21.20 -2.64 2.75
N PRO A 268 -20.72 -2.47 1.51
CA PRO A 268 -19.64 -1.54 1.26
C PRO A 268 -20.08 -0.12 1.60
N PHE A 269 -19.20 0.66 2.21
CA PHE A 269 -19.48 2.05 2.54
C PHE A 269 -19.60 2.87 1.24
N LYS A 270 -20.62 3.73 1.19
CA LYS A 270 -20.98 4.48 -0.03
C LYS A 270 -21.21 5.95 0.28
N ILE A 271 -20.68 6.85 -0.55
CA ILE A 271 -20.98 8.28 -0.56
C ILE A 271 -21.48 8.65 -1.95
N LYS A 272 -22.74 9.09 -2.08
CA LYS A 272 -23.41 9.29 -3.38
C LYS A 272 -23.26 8.04 -4.23
N ASP A 273 -22.63 8.10 -5.40
CA ASP A 273 -22.43 6.96 -6.30
C ASP A 273 -21.05 6.29 -6.13
N TYR A 274 -20.21 6.80 -5.24
CA TYR A 274 -18.89 6.24 -4.96
C TYR A 274 -18.98 5.15 -3.90
N ILE A 275 -18.59 3.94 -4.29
CA ILE A 275 -18.53 2.76 -3.42
C ILE A 275 -17.08 2.55 -2.99
N SER A 276 -16.85 2.39 -1.70
CA SER A 276 -15.53 2.07 -1.18
C SER A 276 -15.11 0.64 -1.55
N THR A 277 -13.83 0.46 -1.82
CA THR A 277 -13.21 -0.83 -2.13
C THR A 277 -12.88 -1.67 -0.89
N ASP A 278 -12.80 -1.06 0.29
CA ASP A 278 -12.22 -1.65 1.50
C ASP A 278 -12.87 -1.23 2.82
N ILE A 279 -13.78 -0.25 2.81
CA ILE A 279 -14.56 0.18 3.97
C ILE A 279 -15.93 -0.51 3.92
N LEU A 280 -16.30 -1.13 5.04
CA LEU A 280 -17.57 -1.83 5.20
C LEU A 280 -18.40 -1.19 6.31
N ILE A 281 -19.71 -1.22 6.16
CA ILE A 281 -20.66 -0.87 7.21
C ILE A 281 -21.47 -2.11 7.61
N ILE A 282 -21.54 -2.39 8.90
CA ILE A 282 -22.37 -3.44 9.49
C ILE A 282 -23.50 -2.75 10.24
N ILE A 283 -24.73 -3.22 10.06
CA ILE A 283 -25.91 -2.65 10.67
C ILE A 283 -26.52 -3.70 11.60
N ASN A 284 -26.90 -3.32 12.82
CA ASN A 284 -27.67 -4.23 13.66
C ASN A 284 -29.11 -4.36 13.14
N LYS A 285 -29.80 -5.46 13.49
CA LYS A 285 -31.16 -5.76 13.00
C LYS A 285 -32.15 -4.60 13.21
N ASN A 286 -32.00 -3.86 14.32
CA ASN A 286 -32.90 -2.77 14.70
C ASN A 286 -32.50 -1.40 14.11
N LYS A 287 -31.40 -1.32 13.35
CA LYS A 287 -30.86 -0.08 12.75
C LYS A 287 -30.63 1.04 13.76
N THR A 288 -30.20 0.66 14.97
CA THR A 288 -29.85 1.59 16.06
C THR A 288 -28.35 1.73 16.23
N LYS A 289 -27.59 0.70 15.86
CA LYS A 289 -26.14 0.64 15.98
C LYS A 289 -25.53 0.21 14.64
N TYR A 290 -24.40 0.82 14.32
CA TYR A 290 -23.65 0.63 13.09
C TYR A 290 -22.19 0.44 13.45
N ILE A 291 -21.53 -0.47 12.75
CA ILE A 291 -20.07 -0.60 12.76
C ILE A 291 -19.56 -0.10 11.43
N LEU A 292 -18.67 0.87 11.45
CA LEU A 292 -17.89 1.26 10.28
C LEU A 292 -16.51 0.60 10.42
N TYR A 293 -16.27 -0.42 9.61
CA TYR A 293 -14.95 -1.01 9.45
C TYR A 293 -14.18 -0.22 8.39
N ILE A 294 -13.10 0.41 8.81
CA ILE A 294 -12.08 1.00 7.95
C ILE A 294 -10.84 0.11 8.14
N PRO A 295 -10.06 -0.27 7.11
CA PRO A 295 -8.88 -1.09 7.33
C PRO A 295 -8.01 -0.55 8.48
N ASN A 296 -7.73 -1.41 9.47
CA ASN A 296 -7.07 -1.11 10.74
C ASN A 296 -7.86 -0.38 11.84
N ASN A 297 -9.15 -0.10 11.66
CA ASN A 297 -9.97 0.59 12.66
C ASN A 297 -11.45 0.17 12.62
N ILE A 298 -12.04 -0.06 13.79
CA ILE A 298 -13.46 -0.40 13.93
C ILE A 298 -14.14 0.75 14.67
N ILE A 299 -15.10 1.41 14.03
CA ILE A 299 -15.78 2.56 14.62
C ILE A 299 -17.21 2.18 14.94
N GLU A 300 -17.58 2.26 16.22
CA GLU A 300 -18.96 2.09 16.65
C GLU A 300 -19.73 3.42 16.51
N LEU A 301 -20.82 3.39 15.75
CA LEU A 301 -21.69 4.52 15.52
C LEU A 301 -23.10 4.20 16.03
N GLN A 302 -23.72 5.16 16.71
CA GLN A 302 -25.08 5.03 17.20
C GLN A 302 -25.97 6.07 16.54
N LYS A 303 -27.20 5.66 16.20
CA LYS A 303 -28.21 6.59 15.69
C LYS A 303 -28.56 7.59 16.78
N LYS A 304 -28.19 8.86 16.60
CA LYS A 304 -28.71 9.92 17.47
C LYS A 304 -30.23 9.98 17.32
N SER A 305 -30.95 9.94 18.44
CA SER A 305 -32.37 10.30 18.44
C SER A 305 -32.50 11.72 17.90
N LYS A 306 -33.42 11.95 16.96
CA LYS A 306 -33.77 13.32 16.57
C LYS A 306 -34.22 14.03 17.85
N LYS A 307 -33.45 15.00 18.33
CA LYS A 307 -33.98 15.99 19.27
C LYS A 307 -35.23 16.54 18.60
N LYS A 308 -36.40 16.34 19.22
CA LYS A 308 -37.58 17.14 18.88
C LYS A 308 -37.15 18.59 19.12
N LEU A 309 -37.01 19.34 18.03
CA LEU A 309 -36.92 20.80 18.07
C LEU A 309 -38.27 21.36 18.47
#